data_AF-A0A955D9Q6-F1
#
_entry.id   AF-A0A955D9Q6-F1
#
_cell.length_a   1.000
_cell.length_b   1.000
_cell.length_c   1.000
_cell.angle_alpha   90.00
_cell.angle_beta   90.00
_cell.angle_gamma   90.00
#
_symmetry.space_group_name_H-M   'P 1'
#
loop_
_entity.id
_entity.type
_entity.pdbx_description
1 polymer ?
#
loop_
_entity_poly.entity_id
_entity_poly.type
_entity_poly.pdbx_seq_one_letter_code
_entity_poly.pdbx_strand_id
1 'polypeptide(L)'
;DYRYFPDPDIPVLDLDPAWVDSLKRAIPDLPDKRYRRFTEDFGLSPKEAAALIDERDDCLFFERIVDLLVERDVPRSRAPKVAANLVLQTGLKHANAKTTGQPEKDADAGGHAVEADTTESAQSAAGPALVSALGISPEQAAAIGVMREDGRLSAANADALFAILCEPDMRGRNAEGVAEFRALLTV
;
A
#
# COMPACT_ATOMS: atom_id res chain seq x y z
N ASP A 1 -2.32 -45.31 -2.80
CA ASP A 1 -3.57 -45.27 -3.58
C ASP A 1 -4.68 -44.83 -2.64
N TYR A 2 -5.19 -43.61 -2.81
CA TYR A 2 -6.23 -43.04 -1.95
C TYR A 2 -7.59 -43.31 -2.56
N ARG A 3 -8.43 -44.06 -1.84
CA ARG A 3 -9.77 -44.44 -2.28
C ARG A 3 -10.76 -43.35 -1.88
N TYR A 4 -10.96 -42.38 -2.76
CA TYR A 4 -11.99 -41.35 -2.58
C TYR A 4 -13.39 -41.98 -2.62
N PHE A 5 -14.16 -41.83 -1.54
CA PHE A 5 -15.58 -42.12 -1.47
C PHE A 5 -16.31 -40.88 -0.90
N PRO A 6 -17.56 -40.61 -1.31
CA PRO A 6 -18.35 -39.51 -0.74
C PRO A 6 -18.54 -39.73 0.76
N ASP A 7 -18.28 -38.70 1.54
CA ASP A 7 -18.48 -38.74 2.98
C ASP A 7 -19.99 -38.86 3.29
N PRO A 8 -20.45 -39.97 3.89
CA PRO A 8 -21.87 -40.18 4.17
C PRO A 8 -22.40 -39.27 5.29
N ASP A 9 -21.50 -38.71 6.12
CA ASP A 9 -21.87 -37.85 7.25
C ASP A 9 -22.06 -36.38 6.83
N ILE A 10 -21.63 -36.01 5.62
CA ILE A 10 -21.75 -34.64 5.10
C ILE A 10 -22.90 -34.58 4.10
N PRO A 11 -23.98 -33.82 4.38
CA PRO A 11 -25.05 -33.62 3.41
C PRO A 11 -24.55 -32.87 2.17
N VAL A 12 -25.17 -33.14 1.02
CA VAL A 12 -24.85 -32.43 -0.22
C VAL A 12 -25.16 -30.95 -0.04
N LEU A 13 -24.15 -30.11 -0.26
CA LEU A 13 -24.28 -28.66 -0.18
C LEU A 13 -25.01 -28.14 -1.42
N ASP A 14 -26.23 -27.67 -1.24
CA ASP A 14 -26.95 -26.90 -2.26
C ASP A 14 -26.67 -25.41 -2.07
N LEU A 15 -26.10 -24.78 -3.10
CA LEU A 15 -25.68 -23.38 -3.04
C LEU A 15 -26.72 -22.51 -3.73
N ASP A 16 -27.36 -21.63 -2.95
CA ASP A 16 -28.30 -20.64 -3.49
C ASP A 16 -27.59 -19.75 -4.54
N PRO A 17 -28.07 -19.73 -5.81
CA PRO A 17 -27.51 -18.87 -6.84
C PRO A 17 -27.48 -17.39 -6.46
N ALA A 18 -28.47 -16.91 -5.70
CA ALA A 18 -28.52 -15.51 -5.27
C ALA A 18 -27.37 -15.18 -4.28
N TRP A 19 -27.05 -16.12 -3.40
CA TRP A 19 -25.90 -16.02 -2.50
C TRP A 19 -24.59 -16.04 -3.27
N VAL A 20 -24.43 -16.97 -4.23
CA VAL A 20 -23.23 -17.04 -5.10
C VAL A 20 -23.03 -15.73 -5.87
N ASP A 21 -24.10 -15.14 -6.41
CA ASP A 21 -24.01 -13.87 -7.13
C ASP A 21 -23.69 -12.69 -6.20
N SER A 22 -24.15 -12.74 -4.93
CA SER A 22 -23.74 -11.75 -3.93
C SER A 22 -22.23 -11.82 -3.64
N LEU A 23 -21.67 -13.04 -3.53
CA LEU A 23 -20.24 -13.24 -3.33
C LEU A 23 -19.43 -12.80 -4.53
N LYS A 24 -19.85 -13.14 -5.75
CA LYS A 24 -19.19 -12.68 -6.99
C LYS A 24 -19.11 -11.16 -7.08
N ARG A 25 -20.13 -10.45 -6.58
CA ARG A 25 -20.13 -8.97 -6.52
C ARG A 25 -19.21 -8.42 -5.41
N ALA A 26 -18.93 -9.19 -4.37
CA ALA A 26 -18.05 -8.80 -3.28
C ALA A 26 -16.56 -9.08 -3.59
N ILE A 27 -16.26 -9.94 -4.56
CA ILE A 27 -14.90 -10.21 -5.01
C ILE A 27 -14.31 -8.93 -5.64
N PRO A 28 -13.19 -8.40 -5.12
CA PRO A 28 -12.52 -7.26 -5.71
C PRO A 28 -12.01 -7.56 -7.13
N ASP A 29 -11.68 -6.51 -7.88
CA ASP A 29 -11.05 -6.68 -9.19
C ASP A 29 -9.78 -7.54 -9.11
N LEU A 30 -9.63 -8.47 -10.06
CA LEU A 30 -8.47 -9.34 -10.14
C LEU A 30 -7.18 -8.52 -10.35
N PRO A 31 -6.04 -8.98 -9.82
CA PRO A 31 -4.75 -8.31 -10.00
C PRO A 31 -4.41 -8.00 -11.45
N ASP A 32 -4.66 -8.94 -12.38
CA ASP A 32 -4.41 -8.75 -13.82
C ASP A 32 -5.22 -7.59 -14.42
N LYS A 33 -6.47 -7.43 -13.97
CA LYS A 33 -7.34 -6.35 -14.44
C LYS A 33 -6.85 -5.01 -13.89
N ARG A 34 -6.41 -4.98 -12.62
CA ARG A 34 -5.79 -3.78 -12.01
C ARG A 34 -4.48 -3.41 -12.69
N TYR A 35 -3.65 -4.40 -13.00
CA TYR A 35 -2.39 -4.19 -13.71
C TYR A 35 -2.60 -3.47 -15.03
N ARG A 36 -3.52 -3.97 -15.86
CA ARG A 36 -3.86 -3.33 -17.14
C ARG A 36 -4.39 -1.92 -16.96
N ARG A 37 -5.28 -1.69 -15.98
CA ARG A 37 -5.76 -0.35 -15.64
C ARG A 37 -4.61 0.59 -15.25
N PHE A 38 -3.66 0.12 -14.46
CA PHE A 38 -2.54 0.92 -13.98
C PHE A 38 -1.55 1.27 -15.11
N THR A 39 -1.35 0.37 -16.07
CA THR A 39 -0.45 0.64 -17.19
C THR A 39 -1.14 1.42 -18.31
N GLU A 40 -2.38 1.07 -18.67
CA GLU A 40 -3.12 1.65 -19.80
C GLU A 40 -3.79 2.98 -19.42
N ASP A 41 -4.58 3.01 -18.34
CA ASP A 41 -5.37 4.19 -17.97
C ASP A 41 -4.55 5.20 -17.14
N PHE A 42 -3.69 4.69 -16.24
CA PHE A 42 -2.89 5.54 -15.35
C PHE A 42 -1.50 5.87 -15.91
N GLY A 43 -1.07 5.19 -16.96
CA GLY A 43 0.24 5.43 -17.60
C GLY A 43 1.44 5.13 -16.69
N LEU A 44 1.27 4.25 -15.69
CA LEU A 44 2.36 3.82 -14.83
C LEU A 44 3.28 2.85 -15.58
N SER A 45 4.57 2.85 -15.21
CA SER A 45 5.49 1.88 -15.79
C SER A 45 5.11 0.45 -15.35
N PRO A 46 5.41 -0.57 -16.16
CA PRO A 46 5.19 -1.97 -15.80
C PRO A 46 5.74 -2.36 -14.42
N LYS A 47 6.87 -1.76 -14.04
CA LYS A 47 7.53 -2.00 -12.75
C LYS A 47 6.77 -1.36 -11.58
N GLU A 48 6.31 -0.12 -11.73
CA GLU A 48 5.51 0.56 -10.71
C GLU A 48 4.15 -0.10 -10.54
N ALA A 49 3.49 -0.46 -11.65
CA ALA A 49 2.22 -1.17 -11.62
C ALA A 49 2.34 -2.52 -10.92
N ALA A 50 3.39 -3.30 -11.23
CA ALA A 50 3.65 -4.58 -10.57
C ALA A 50 3.89 -4.41 -9.06
N ALA A 51 4.68 -3.42 -8.65
CA ALA A 51 4.96 -3.18 -7.23
C ALA A 51 3.70 -2.76 -6.45
N LEU A 52 2.77 -2.01 -7.07
CA LEU A 52 1.54 -1.57 -6.41
C LEU A 52 0.49 -2.68 -6.28
N ILE A 53 0.47 -3.66 -7.19
CA ILE A 53 -0.51 -4.77 -7.15
C ILE A 53 -0.03 -5.99 -6.35
N ASP A 54 1.25 -6.04 -6.01
CA ASP A 54 1.87 -7.18 -5.32
C ASP A 54 1.18 -7.42 -3.97
N GLU A 55 0.97 -6.34 -3.23
CA GLU A 55 0.29 -6.36 -1.94
C GLU A 55 -1.09 -5.70 -2.00
N ARG A 56 -2.13 -6.44 -1.57
CA ARG A 56 -3.52 -5.99 -1.68
C ARG A 56 -3.76 -4.67 -0.96
N ASP A 57 -3.22 -4.54 0.25
CA ASP A 57 -3.51 -3.40 1.11
C ASP A 57 -2.82 -2.13 0.60
N ASP A 58 -1.61 -2.25 0.03
CA ASP A 58 -0.90 -1.15 -0.63
C ASP A 58 -1.57 -0.76 -1.96
N CYS A 59 -2.11 -1.73 -2.71
CA CYS A 59 -2.92 -1.48 -3.89
C CYS A 59 -4.16 -0.65 -3.56
N LEU A 60 -4.92 -1.04 -2.54
CA LEU A 60 -6.13 -0.34 -2.10
C LEU A 60 -5.78 1.05 -1.53
N PHE A 61 -4.67 1.16 -0.82
CA PHE A 61 -4.17 2.43 -0.30
C PHE A 61 -3.84 3.41 -1.43
N PHE A 62 -3.13 2.93 -2.47
CA PHE A 62 -2.83 3.70 -3.66
C PHE A 62 -4.11 4.16 -4.39
N GLU A 63 -5.04 3.25 -4.66
CA GLU A 63 -6.31 3.57 -5.33
C GLU A 63 -7.08 4.64 -4.55
N ARG A 64 -7.14 4.52 -3.22
CA ARG A 64 -7.80 5.50 -2.37
C ARG A 64 -7.13 6.88 -2.43
N ILE A 65 -5.80 6.94 -2.49
CA ILE A 65 -5.08 8.21 -2.67
C ILE A 65 -5.43 8.83 -4.02
N VAL A 66 -5.45 8.04 -5.11
CA VAL A 66 -5.82 8.54 -6.44
C VAL A 66 -7.20 9.16 -6.44
N ASP A 67 -8.19 8.50 -5.85
CA ASP A 67 -9.55 9.02 -5.74
C ASP A 67 -9.59 10.35 -4.96
N LEU A 68 -8.91 10.40 -3.82
CA LEU A 68 -8.85 11.60 -2.97
C LEU A 68 -8.13 12.78 -3.65
N LEU A 69 -7.11 12.52 -4.47
CA LEU A 69 -6.43 13.55 -5.25
C LEU A 69 -7.38 14.13 -6.30
N VAL A 70 -8.15 13.27 -6.98
CA VAL A 70 -9.13 13.69 -7.98
C VAL A 70 -10.29 14.47 -7.33
N GLU A 71 -10.75 14.07 -6.15
CA GLU A 71 -11.74 14.82 -5.35
C GLU A 71 -11.23 16.21 -4.97
N ARG A 72 -9.91 16.40 -4.87
CA ARG A 72 -9.23 17.65 -4.52
C ARG A 72 -8.69 18.41 -5.74
N ASP A 73 -9.32 18.22 -6.90
CA ASP A 73 -9.05 18.96 -8.14
C ASP A 73 -7.67 18.69 -8.79
N VAL A 74 -6.96 17.64 -8.36
CA VAL A 74 -5.77 17.18 -9.07
C VAL A 74 -6.21 16.45 -10.36
N PRO A 75 -5.66 16.80 -11.53
CA PRO A 75 -6.11 16.22 -12.79
C PRO A 75 -5.88 14.70 -12.80
N ARG A 76 -6.87 13.95 -13.31
CA ARG A 76 -6.83 12.47 -13.41
C ARG A 76 -5.61 11.92 -14.16
N SER A 77 -4.99 12.71 -15.03
CA SER A 77 -3.75 12.36 -15.72
C SER A 77 -2.49 12.44 -14.85
N ARG A 78 -2.52 13.27 -13.78
CA ARG A 78 -1.41 13.48 -12.84
C ARG A 78 -1.59 12.70 -11.55
N ALA A 79 -2.81 12.57 -11.05
CA ALA A 79 -3.11 11.96 -9.75
C ALA A 79 -2.45 10.58 -9.56
N PRO A 80 -2.53 9.63 -10.53
CA PRO A 80 -1.88 8.32 -10.39
C PRO A 80 -0.36 8.41 -10.23
N LYS A 81 0.30 9.30 -10.97
CA LYS A 81 1.75 9.47 -10.89
C LYS A 81 2.19 10.11 -9.58
N VAL A 82 1.41 11.07 -9.07
CA VAL A 82 1.66 11.70 -7.76
C VAL A 82 1.51 10.66 -6.65
N ALA A 83 0.42 9.88 -6.67
CA ALA A 83 0.18 8.81 -5.71
C ALA A 83 1.27 7.72 -5.78
N ALA A 84 1.65 7.27 -6.99
CA ALA A 84 2.67 6.24 -7.16
C ALA A 84 4.04 6.69 -6.64
N ASN A 85 4.45 7.92 -6.91
CA ASN A 85 5.69 8.46 -6.35
C ASN A 85 5.66 8.53 -4.82
N LEU A 86 4.54 8.96 -4.24
CA LEU A 86 4.40 9.05 -2.80
C LEU A 86 4.47 7.68 -2.12
N VAL A 87 3.76 6.68 -2.66
CA VAL A 87 3.73 5.33 -2.12
C VAL A 87 5.06 4.61 -2.35
N LEU A 88 5.53 4.56 -3.60
CA LEU A 88 6.69 3.75 -3.97
C LEU A 88 8.03 4.40 -3.62
N GLN A 89 8.14 5.73 -3.59
CA GLN A 89 9.42 6.39 -3.28
C GLN A 89 9.47 6.78 -1.80
N THR A 90 8.57 7.64 -1.36
CA THR A 90 8.57 8.14 0.02
C THR A 90 8.13 7.04 1.00
N GLY A 91 7.03 6.34 0.69
CA GLY A 91 6.51 5.24 1.52
C GLY A 91 7.51 4.12 1.73
N LEU A 92 8.00 3.49 0.66
CA LEU A 92 8.97 2.38 0.78
C LEU A 92 10.26 2.79 1.48
N LYS A 93 10.76 4.02 1.25
CA LYS A 93 11.94 4.55 1.96
C LYS A 93 11.73 4.56 3.47
N HIS A 94 10.57 5.01 3.94
CA HIS A 94 10.25 5.06 5.38
C HIS A 94 9.88 3.69 5.95
N ALA A 95 9.23 2.83 5.17
CA ALA A 95 8.90 1.47 5.57
C ALA A 95 10.17 0.65 5.80
N ASN A 96 11.12 0.69 4.86
CA ASN A 96 12.42 0.03 5.01
C ASN A 96 13.25 0.59 6.18
N ALA A 97 13.19 1.90 6.43
CA ALA A 97 13.89 2.50 7.56
C ALA A 97 13.36 2.02 8.92
N LYS A 98 12.04 1.81 9.06
CA LYS A 98 11.45 1.26 10.30
C LYS A 98 11.83 -0.22 10.48
N THR A 99 11.82 -1.00 9.41
CA THR A 99 12.20 -2.43 9.44
C THR A 99 13.69 -2.64 9.75
N THR A 100 14.57 -1.75 9.28
CA THR A 100 16.02 -1.81 9.57
C THR A 100 16.34 -1.38 11.01
N GLY A 101 15.41 -0.71 11.71
CA GLY A 101 15.62 -0.08 13.01
C GLY A 101 15.10 -0.86 14.23
N GLN A 102 14.51 -2.04 14.07
CA GLN A 102 14.07 -2.86 15.20
C GLN A 102 15.06 -3.99 15.46
N PRO A 103 15.91 -3.92 16.52
CA PRO A 103 16.42 -5.15 17.11
C PRO A 103 15.20 -5.90 17.66
N GLU A 104 15.00 -7.11 17.17
CA GLU A 104 14.00 -8.07 17.64
C GLU A 104 13.96 -8.09 19.17
N LYS A 105 12.89 -7.54 19.73
CA LYS A 105 12.37 -7.99 21.01
C LYS A 105 10.95 -8.43 20.75
N ASP A 106 10.84 -9.72 20.47
CA ASP A 106 9.88 -10.65 21.08
C ASP A 106 9.68 -11.83 20.11
N ALA A 107 10.74 -12.63 19.94
CA ALA A 107 10.66 -13.94 19.31
C ALA A 107 10.42 -15.00 20.41
N ASP A 108 9.15 -15.26 20.71
CA ASP A 108 8.73 -16.52 21.33
C ASP A 108 7.99 -17.37 20.28
N ALA A 109 8.18 -18.69 20.40
CA ALA A 109 7.61 -19.77 19.58
C ALA A 109 8.26 -20.09 18.21
N GLY A 110 9.47 -20.67 18.28
CA GLY A 110 9.74 -22.06 17.88
C GLY A 110 9.47 -22.55 16.44
N GLY A 111 10.54 -23.08 15.81
CA GLY A 111 10.40 -24.31 15.00
C GLY A 111 11.19 -24.41 13.69
N HIS A 112 12.33 -25.12 13.78
CA HIS A 112 13.00 -25.91 12.74
C HIS A 112 13.72 -25.21 11.57
N ALA A 113 15.05 -25.21 11.70
CA ALA A 113 16.03 -24.99 10.65
C ALA A 113 16.03 -26.13 9.62
N VAL A 114 16.11 -25.77 8.34
CA VAL A 114 16.74 -26.59 7.28
C VAL A 114 17.57 -25.64 6.43
N GLU A 115 18.89 -25.85 6.44
CA GLU A 115 19.88 -25.14 5.63
C GLU A 115 19.87 -25.64 4.18
N ALA A 116 19.93 -24.73 3.21
CA ALA A 116 20.55 -24.96 1.91
C ALA A 116 21.05 -23.64 1.31
N ASP A 117 22.37 -23.56 1.20
CA ASP A 117 23.21 -22.51 0.64
C ASP A 117 23.21 -22.54 -0.90
N THR A 118 23.00 -21.40 -1.58
CA THR A 118 24.00 -20.75 -2.47
C THR A 118 23.44 -19.65 -3.38
N THR A 119 24.17 -18.53 -3.39
CA THR A 119 24.38 -17.52 -4.46
C THR A 119 23.39 -16.36 -4.71
N GLU A 120 23.83 -15.19 -4.23
CA GLU A 120 23.76 -13.83 -4.82
C GLU A 120 22.41 -13.10 -4.95
N SER A 121 21.92 -12.55 -3.83
CA SER A 121 21.68 -11.11 -3.65
C SER A 121 21.08 -10.91 -2.26
N ALA A 122 21.88 -10.44 -1.32
CA ALA A 122 21.43 -10.09 0.02
C ALA A 122 20.58 -8.80 -0.05
N GLN A 123 19.26 -8.96 -0.21
CA GLN A 123 18.27 -7.91 0.04
C GLN A 123 17.19 -8.48 0.97
N SER A 124 17.45 -8.29 2.27
CA SER A 124 16.52 -8.23 3.40
C SER A 124 15.53 -9.39 3.59
N ALA A 125 15.79 -10.18 4.64
CA ALA A 125 14.90 -11.20 5.20
C ALA A 125 13.77 -10.59 6.07
N ALA A 126 13.18 -9.48 5.64
CA ALA A 126 11.96 -8.94 6.20
C ALA A 126 10.94 -8.86 5.06
N GLY A 127 9.71 -9.33 5.28
CA GLY A 127 8.64 -9.24 4.28
C GLY A 127 8.48 -7.82 3.71
N PRO A 128 7.88 -7.67 2.52
CA PRO A 128 7.79 -6.38 1.84
C PRO A 128 7.24 -5.31 2.79
N ALA A 129 7.99 -4.22 2.94
CA ALA A 129 7.66 -3.18 3.89
C ALA A 129 6.41 -2.42 3.43
N LEU A 130 5.27 -2.73 4.02
CA LEU A 130 3.96 -2.19 3.63
C LEU A 130 3.85 -0.71 3.96
N VAL A 131 3.50 0.10 2.96
CA VAL A 131 3.25 1.54 3.16
C VAL A 131 2.00 1.75 3.99
N SER A 132 0.99 0.89 3.79
CA SER A 132 -0.23 0.85 4.60
C SER A 132 0.03 0.59 6.09
N ALA A 133 1.15 -0.05 6.46
CA ALA A 133 1.52 -0.31 7.85
C ALA A 133 2.23 0.87 8.55
N LEU A 134 2.57 1.94 7.82
CA LEU A 134 3.29 3.09 8.38
C LEU A 134 2.45 3.93 9.35
N GLY A 135 1.13 3.77 9.32
CA GLY A 135 0.18 4.47 10.18
C GLY A 135 -0.29 5.82 9.63
N ILE A 136 0.13 6.19 8.41
CA ILE A 136 -0.38 7.37 7.70
C ILE A 136 -1.71 7.03 7.04
N SER A 137 -2.71 7.93 7.14
CA SER A 137 -4.00 7.72 6.48
C SER A 137 -3.94 8.09 4.99
N PRO A 138 -4.81 7.51 4.13
CA PRO A 138 -4.91 7.90 2.72
C PRO A 138 -5.19 9.41 2.55
N GLU A 139 -5.97 10.01 3.46
CA GLU A 139 -6.32 11.43 3.45
C GLU A 139 -5.12 12.34 3.72
N GLN A 140 -4.25 11.91 4.64
CA GLN A 140 -3.00 12.58 4.96
C GLN A 140 -2.01 12.47 3.80
N ALA A 141 -1.88 11.29 3.22
CA ALA A 141 -1.04 11.06 2.05
C ALA A 141 -1.51 11.88 0.83
N ALA A 142 -2.81 11.88 0.55
CA ALA A 142 -3.39 12.71 -0.51
C ALA A 142 -3.18 14.21 -0.26
N ALA A 143 -3.21 14.67 0.99
CA ALA A 143 -2.96 16.09 1.32
C ALA A 143 -1.51 16.50 1.00
N ILE A 144 -0.54 15.63 1.28
CA ILE A 144 0.85 15.82 0.86
C ILE A 144 0.93 15.92 -0.67
N GLY A 145 0.24 15.02 -1.38
CA GLY A 145 0.19 15.03 -2.84
C GLY A 145 -0.36 16.33 -3.43
N VAL A 146 -1.46 16.85 -2.87
CA VAL A 146 -2.05 18.14 -3.28
C VAL A 146 -1.08 19.30 -3.04
N MET A 147 -0.52 19.41 -1.82
CA MET A 147 0.43 20.49 -1.50
C MET A 147 1.68 20.47 -2.39
N ARG A 148 2.10 19.28 -2.85
CA ARG A 148 3.21 19.12 -3.80
C ARG A 148 2.83 19.54 -5.22
N GLU A 149 1.60 19.25 -5.66
CA GLU A 149 1.11 19.64 -6.98
C GLU A 149 0.88 21.16 -7.06
N ASP A 150 0.38 21.76 -5.98
CA ASP A 150 0.16 23.21 -5.85
C ASP A 150 1.48 24.00 -5.67
N GLY A 151 2.62 23.33 -5.55
CA GLY A 151 3.93 23.95 -5.34
C GLY A 151 4.14 24.53 -3.94
N ARG A 152 3.17 24.37 -3.02
CA ARG A 152 3.28 24.78 -1.61
C ARG A 152 4.31 23.95 -0.84
N LEU A 153 4.68 22.77 -1.35
CA LEU A 153 5.59 21.85 -0.69
C LEU A 153 6.71 21.37 -1.62
N SER A 154 7.96 21.57 -1.20
CA SER A 154 9.12 21.03 -1.90
C SER A 154 9.21 19.50 -1.73
N ALA A 155 9.97 18.82 -2.59
CA ALA A 155 10.15 17.36 -2.47
C ALA A 155 10.77 16.96 -1.12
N ALA A 156 11.73 17.72 -0.61
CA ALA A 156 12.36 17.45 0.69
C ALA A 156 11.37 17.67 1.85
N ASN A 157 10.53 18.70 1.78
CA ASN A 157 9.54 18.99 2.81
C ASN A 157 8.37 18.00 2.76
N ALA A 158 8.03 17.47 1.59
CA ALA A 158 7.05 16.39 1.43
C ALA A 158 7.51 15.10 2.13
N ASP A 159 8.77 14.71 1.92
CA ASP A 159 9.39 13.57 2.62
C ASP A 159 9.38 13.79 4.14
N ALA A 160 9.78 15.00 4.61
CA ALA A 160 9.78 15.32 6.03
C ALA A 160 8.38 15.29 6.64
N LEU A 161 7.39 15.85 5.95
CA LEU A 161 6.00 15.84 6.39
C LEU A 161 5.45 14.41 6.45
N PHE A 162 5.73 13.59 5.43
CA PHE A 162 5.33 12.20 5.42
C PHE A 162 5.91 11.44 6.63
N ALA A 163 7.20 11.63 6.91
CA ALA A 163 7.85 11.03 8.08
C ALA A 163 7.17 11.41 9.40
N ILE A 164 6.85 12.70 9.58
CA ILE A 164 6.15 13.21 10.77
C ILE A 164 4.76 12.59 10.88
N LEU A 165 4.00 12.50 9.79
CA LEU A 165 2.66 11.91 9.81
C LEU A 165 2.66 10.40 10.05
N CYS A 166 3.80 9.73 9.89
CA CYS A 166 3.98 8.33 10.26
C CYS A 166 4.18 8.11 11.78
N GLU A 167 4.28 9.18 12.59
CA GLU A 167 4.35 9.09 14.04
C GLU A 167 2.98 8.77 14.66
N PRO A 168 2.89 7.95 15.73
CA PRO A 168 1.61 7.57 16.34
C PRO A 168 0.75 8.77 16.78
N ASP A 169 1.38 9.82 17.30
CA ASP A 169 0.71 11.03 17.82
C ASP A 169 0.11 11.91 16.70
N MET A 170 0.53 11.68 15.46
CA MET A 170 0.13 12.45 14.28
C MET A 170 -0.96 11.76 13.46
N ARG A 171 -1.39 10.55 13.86
CA ARG A 171 -2.45 9.80 13.17
C ARG A 171 -3.77 10.59 13.17
N GLY A 172 -4.36 10.76 11.99
CA GLY A 172 -5.63 11.47 11.81
C GLY A 172 -5.55 12.99 12.04
N ARG A 173 -4.36 13.56 12.25
CA ARG A 173 -4.17 15.02 12.26
C ARG A 173 -4.25 15.57 10.83
N ASN A 174 -4.73 16.81 10.70
CA ASN A 174 -4.73 17.50 9.41
C ASN A 174 -3.29 17.74 8.95
N ALA A 175 -2.92 17.15 7.81
CA ALA A 175 -1.58 17.27 7.22
C ALA A 175 -1.19 18.72 6.90
N GLU A 176 -2.12 19.54 6.43
CA GLU A 176 -1.84 20.95 6.12
C GLU A 176 -1.50 21.74 7.38
N GLY A 177 -2.28 21.57 8.45
CA GLY A 177 -2.02 22.22 9.73
C GLY A 177 -0.68 21.78 10.34
N VAL A 178 -0.29 20.51 10.16
CA VAL A 178 1.03 20.02 10.58
C VAL A 178 2.14 20.65 9.74
N ALA A 179 1.94 20.81 8.42
CA ALA A 179 2.90 21.45 7.54
C ALA A 179 3.13 22.93 7.90
N GLU A 180 2.05 23.67 8.18
CA GLU A 180 2.10 25.06 8.64
C GLU A 180 2.81 25.19 9.99
N PHE A 181 2.42 24.37 10.97
CA PHE A 181 3.01 24.38 12.31
C PHE A 181 4.52 24.08 12.29
N ARG A 182 4.96 23.22 11.38
CA ARG A 182 6.37 22.84 11.20
C ARG A 182 7.13 23.76 10.24
N ALA A 183 6.50 24.83 9.73
CA ALA A 183 7.07 25.76 8.75
C ALA A 183 7.63 25.05 7.49
N LEU A 184 6.94 23.99 7.04
CA LEU A 184 7.33 23.19 5.87
C LEU A 184 6.78 23.76 4.56
N LEU A 185 5.83 24.68 4.62
CA LEU A 185 5.28 25.32 3.42
C LEU A 185 6.29 26.30 2.82
N THR A 186 6.35 26.30 1.50
CA THR A 186 7.13 27.26 0.72
C THR A 186 6.30 28.54 0.62
N VAL A 187 6.91 29.68 0.94
CA VAL A 187 6.32 31.02 0.81
C VAL A 187 6.45 31.51 -0.63
#